data_AF-A0A535K6P5-F1
#
_entry.id   AF-A0A535K6P5-F1
#
_cell.length_a   1.000
_cell.length_b   1.000
_cell.length_c   1.000
_cell.angle_alpha   90.00
_cell.angle_beta   90.00
_cell.angle_gamma   90.00
#
_symmetry.space_group_name_H-M   'P 1'
#
loop_
_entity.id
_entity.type
_entity.pdbx_description
1 polymer ?
#
loop_
_entity_poly.entity_id
_entity_poly.type
_entity_poly.pdbx_seq_one_letter_code
_entity_poly.pdbx_strand_id
1 'polypeptide(L)'
;MPTVTQAVEELVRTTVGLSDLDMGRPWVWREYDDEGLRFTLLLAQHELRDLAVRLASLRARKGPPESQTERILGQYHLAYRDLAGVLAGLRDDDLDRVPAVGEWPVREVLEHMLGAEYGFLGVVQYALSPDRPRDAEEAEERWDSWRDEHNYRAPKTLEGGIADVRNAIFEIHRRILRELGPLPDEALEKPAMFWDGEKPIRFRLHRFEAHIVQHTVQVEKTLELIERGPTEARRLVRVLYRDLAPVEMLGSTQFGEKEREAVAAALSERAAEIAVSARS
;
A
#
# COMPACT_ATOMS: atom_id res chain seq x y z
N MET A 1 -11.74 8.43 19.06
CA MET A 1 -10.29 8.69 18.89
C MET A 1 -9.88 8.25 17.49
N PRO A 2 -8.90 8.88 16.84
CA PRO A 2 -8.43 8.44 15.54
C PRO A 2 -7.84 7.03 15.62
N THR A 3 -7.97 6.25 14.55
CA THR A 3 -7.21 5.01 14.35
C THR A 3 -5.74 5.32 14.11
N VAL A 4 -4.86 4.32 14.25
CA VAL A 4 -3.42 4.49 13.94
C VAL A 4 -3.22 4.95 12.50
N THR A 5 -3.96 4.38 11.54
CA THR A 5 -3.94 4.80 10.13
C THR A 5 -4.33 6.27 9.98
N GLN A 6 -5.41 6.72 10.62
CA GLN A 6 -5.84 8.12 10.57
C GLN A 6 -4.78 9.06 11.18
N ALA A 7 -4.16 8.67 12.29
CA ALA A 7 -3.11 9.45 12.93
C ALA A 7 -1.83 9.53 12.08
N VAL A 8 -1.46 8.45 11.37
CA VAL A 8 -0.38 8.49 10.37
C VAL A 8 -0.75 9.43 9.22
N GLU A 9 -1.97 9.36 8.69
CA GLU A 9 -2.43 10.28 7.62
C GLU A 9 -2.43 11.75 8.07
N GLU A 10 -2.75 12.03 9.34
CA GLU A 10 -2.63 13.37 9.93
C GLU A 10 -1.17 13.85 9.93
N LEU A 11 -0.25 13.01 10.40
CA LEU A 11 1.19 13.32 10.42
C LEU A 11 1.76 13.48 9.00
N VAL A 12 1.35 12.65 8.05
CA VAL A 12 1.77 12.75 6.64
C VAL A 12 1.29 14.06 6.05
N ARG A 13 0.03 14.46 6.27
CA ARG A 13 -0.51 15.73 5.74
C ARG A 13 0.27 16.95 6.22
N THR A 14 0.81 16.93 7.43
CA THR A 14 1.57 18.06 7.99
C THR A 14 3.04 18.06 7.61
N THR A 15 3.57 16.94 7.09
CA THR A 15 5.02 16.78 6.86
C THR A 15 5.42 16.52 5.42
N VAL A 16 4.56 15.91 4.59
CA VAL A 16 4.94 15.48 3.22
C VAL A 16 5.33 16.64 2.29
N GLY A 17 4.85 17.85 2.58
CA GLY A 17 5.15 19.08 1.84
C GLY A 17 6.40 19.83 2.32
N LEU A 18 7.04 19.37 3.40
CA LEU A 18 8.20 20.06 3.97
C LEU A 18 9.45 19.90 3.10
N SER A 19 10.20 21.00 2.97
CA SER A 19 11.50 21.00 2.31
C SER A 19 12.59 20.40 3.21
N ASP A 20 13.75 20.08 2.62
CA ASP A 20 14.89 19.59 3.40
C ASP A 20 15.37 20.62 4.45
N LEU A 21 15.20 21.92 4.17
CA LEU A 21 15.47 22.99 5.13
C LEU A 21 14.47 22.96 6.30
N ASP A 22 13.18 22.76 6.01
CA ASP A 22 12.14 22.67 7.03
C ASP A 22 12.38 21.47 7.97
N MET A 23 12.87 20.35 7.44
CA MET A 23 13.20 19.17 8.22
C MET A 23 14.31 19.41 9.26
N GLY A 24 15.16 20.41 9.04
CA GLY A 24 16.20 20.85 9.97
C GLY A 24 15.76 21.87 11.02
N ARG A 25 14.50 22.30 11.03
CA ARG A 25 14.00 23.26 12.03
C ARG A 25 14.12 22.67 13.45
N PRO A 26 14.49 23.46 14.46
CA PRO A 26 14.62 22.98 15.83
C PRO A 26 13.31 22.35 16.32
N TRP A 27 13.43 21.16 16.88
CA TRP A 27 12.36 20.46 17.58
C TRP A 27 13.01 19.64 18.70
N VAL A 28 12.44 19.71 19.89
CA VAL A 28 13.02 19.12 21.10
C VAL A 28 12.09 18.05 21.62
N TRP A 29 12.60 16.84 21.76
CA TRP A 29 11.92 15.74 22.43
C TRP A 29 12.77 15.21 23.57
N ARG A 30 12.43 15.63 24.79
CA ARG A 30 13.17 15.30 26.02
C ARG A 30 14.66 15.64 25.86
N GLU A 31 15.55 14.65 25.96
CA GLU A 31 17.00 14.82 25.83
C GLU A 31 17.48 14.92 24.37
N TYR A 32 16.61 14.77 23.37
CA TYR A 32 16.95 14.87 21.95
C TYR A 32 16.59 16.27 21.44
N ASP A 33 17.59 17.14 21.28
CA ASP A 33 17.41 18.57 20.95
C ASP A 33 18.19 19.05 19.70
N ASP A 34 18.96 18.18 19.05
CA ASP A 34 19.82 18.49 17.89
C ASP A 34 19.34 17.89 16.56
N GLU A 35 18.49 16.87 16.61
CA GLU A 35 17.99 16.16 15.42
C GLU A 35 17.01 17.00 14.56
N GLY A 36 16.30 17.96 15.16
CA GLY A 36 15.32 18.81 14.47
C GLY A 36 14.01 18.09 14.12
N LEU A 37 13.19 18.73 13.26
CA LEU A 37 11.82 18.30 12.97
C LEU A 37 11.73 16.90 12.35
N ARG A 38 12.76 16.44 11.62
CA ARG A 38 12.85 15.05 11.10
C ARG A 38 12.66 13.98 12.18
N PHE A 39 13.07 14.28 13.42
CA PHE A 39 12.98 13.34 14.52
C PHE A 39 11.52 13.01 14.87
N THR A 40 10.57 13.88 14.53
CA THR A 40 9.13 13.59 14.68
C THR A 40 8.68 12.36 13.89
N LEU A 41 9.17 12.20 12.65
CA LEU A 41 8.86 11.07 11.78
C LEU A 41 9.63 9.82 12.21
N LEU A 42 10.88 9.97 12.65
CA LEU A 42 11.68 8.85 13.19
C LEU A 42 11.10 8.30 14.50
N LEU A 43 10.56 9.16 15.36
CA LEU A 43 9.90 8.73 16.59
C LEU A 43 8.55 8.04 16.28
N ALA A 44 7.76 8.59 15.36
CA ALA A 44 6.54 7.94 14.88
C ALA A 44 6.83 6.55 14.30
N GLN A 45 7.93 6.43 13.55
CA GLN A 45 8.40 5.16 13.02
C GLN A 45 8.73 4.16 14.13
N HIS A 46 9.46 4.60 15.14
CA HIS A 46 9.80 3.78 16.31
C HIS A 46 8.54 3.26 17.01
N GLU A 47 7.55 4.13 17.23
CA GLU A 47 6.28 3.78 17.87
C GLU A 47 5.46 2.76 17.05
N LEU A 48 5.42 2.91 15.72
CA LEU A 48 4.75 1.95 14.83
C LEU A 48 5.43 0.57 14.87
N ARG A 49 6.77 0.53 14.88
CA ARG A 49 7.52 -0.72 14.97
C ARG A 49 7.31 -1.43 16.30
N ASP A 50 7.38 -0.70 17.41
CA ASP A 50 7.11 -1.27 18.73
C ASP A 50 5.65 -1.77 18.82
N LEU A 51 4.69 -1.01 18.28
CA LEU A 51 3.30 -1.44 18.19
C LEU A 51 3.16 -2.75 17.41
N ALA A 52 3.77 -2.87 16.24
CA ALA A 52 3.72 -4.09 15.43
C ALA A 52 4.26 -5.31 16.21
N VAL A 53 5.38 -5.16 16.93
CA VAL A 53 5.95 -6.22 17.78
C VAL A 53 4.97 -6.63 18.89
N ARG A 54 4.37 -5.65 19.58
CA ARG A 54 3.39 -5.92 20.65
C ARG A 54 2.16 -6.63 20.12
N LEU A 55 1.61 -6.17 18.99
CA LEU A 55 0.45 -6.76 18.34
C LEU A 55 0.73 -8.19 17.89
N ALA A 56 1.90 -8.46 17.31
CA ALA A 56 2.28 -9.81 16.91
C ALA A 56 2.38 -10.76 18.12
N SER A 57 2.98 -10.29 19.22
CA SER A 57 3.03 -11.06 20.48
C SER A 57 1.63 -11.30 21.07
N LEU A 58 0.72 -10.32 20.97
CA LEU A 58 -0.65 -10.47 21.45
C LEU A 58 -1.45 -11.47 20.60
N ARG A 59 -1.32 -11.39 19.26
CA ARG A 59 -1.92 -12.34 18.32
C ARG A 59 -1.44 -13.76 18.62
N ALA A 60 -0.13 -13.95 18.81
CA ALA A 60 0.43 -15.27 19.10
C ALA A 60 -0.13 -15.91 20.39
N ARG A 61 -0.58 -15.10 21.37
CA ARG A 61 -1.14 -15.58 22.64
C ARG A 61 -2.65 -15.77 22.61
N LYS A 62 -3.38 -14.96 21.84
CA LYS A 62 -4.84 -14.81 21.95
C LYS A 62 -5.60 -14.98 20.63
N GLY A 63 -4.92 -14.82 19.50
CA GLY A 63 -5.50 -14.84 18.16
C GLY A 63 -5.30 -16.18 17.46
N PRO A 64 -5.92 -16.36 16.29
CA PRO A 64 -5.67 -17.51 15.45
C PRO A 64 -4.22 -17.49 14.92
N PRO A 65 -3.63 -18.68 14.67
CA PRO A 65 -2.40 -18.80 13.91
C PRO A 65 -2.52 -18.04 12.58
N GLU A 66 -1.41 -17.48 12.14
CA GLU A 66 -1.34 -16.80 10.85
C GLU A 66 -1.23 -17.83 9.72
N SER A 67 -2.10 -17.72 8.72
CA SER A 67 -2.10 -18.58 7.53
C SER A 67 -1.02 -18.17 6.53
N GLN A 68 -0.69 -19.04 5.57
CA GLN A 68 0.23 -18.67 4.49
C GLN A 68 -0.37 -17.59 3.60
N THR A 69 -1.68 -17.66 3.33
CA THR A 69 -2.40 -16.62 2.58
C THR A 69 -2.23 -15.26 3.24
N GLU A 70 -2.44 -15.15 4.56
CA GLU A 70 -2.28 -13.90 5.32
C GLU A 70 -0.85 -13.36 5.21
N ARG A 71 0.17 -14.23 5.29
CA ARG A 71 1.58 -13.82 5.13
C ARG A 71 1.89 -13.25 3.76
N ILE A 72 1.41 -13.92 2.70
CA ILE A 72 1.65 -13.46 1.32
C ILE A 72 0.91 -12.14 1.06
N LEU A 73 -0.34 -12.02 1.52
CA LEU A 73 -1.08 -10.77 1.41
C LEU A 73 -0.50 -9.65 2.27
N GLY A 74 0.17 -9.98 3.38
CA GLY A 74 0.93 -9.03 4.17
C GLY A 74 2.11 -8.43 3.42
N GLN A 75 2.83 -9.23 2.61
CA GLN A 75 3.90 -8.73 1.73
C GLN A 75 3.33 -7.79 0.66
N TYR A 76 2.24 -8.19 0.03
CA TYR A 76 1.51 -7.34 -0.92
C TYR A 76 1.06 -6.01 -0.28
N HIS A 77 0.48 -6.06 0.92
CA HIS A 77 0.04 -4.85 1.63
C HIS A 77 1.20 -3.93 1.99
N LEU A 78 2.35 -4.49 2.37
CA LEU A 78 3.58 -3.72 2.57
C LEU A 78 4.05 -3.03 1.28
N ALA A 79 4.01 -3.72 0.13
CA ALA A 79 4.32 -3.12 -1.17
C ALA A 79 3.31 -2.02 -1.56
N TYR A 80 2.01 -2.22 -1.31
CA TYR A 80 0.99 -1.19 -1.51
C TYR A 80 1.27 0.05 -0.65
N ARG A 81 1.61 -0.13 0.63
CA ARG A 81 1.95 0.99 1.51
C ARG A 81 3.22 1.70 1.07
N ASP A 82 4.18 0.99 0.51
CA ASP A 82 5.35 1.58 -0.09
C ASP A 82 5.00 2.53 -1.25
N LEU A 83 4.17 2.05 -2.18
CA LEU A 83 3.63 2.86 -3.28
C LEU A 83 2.87 4.07 -2.74
N ALA A 84 2.00 3.88 -1.74
CA ALA A 84 1.25 4.97 -1.13
C ALA A 84 2.18 6.08 -0.59
N GLY A 85 3.32 5.71 -0.02
CA GLY A 85 4.36 6.65 0.42
C GLY A 85 5.02 7.42 -0.72
N VAL A 86 5.30 6.76 -1.85
CA VAL A 86 5.81 7.44 -3.06
C VAL A 86 4.78 8.44 -3.61
N LEU A 87 3.50 8.07 -3.61
CA LEU A 87 2.41 8.90 -4.13
C LEU A 87 1.97 10.02 -3.18
N ALA A 88 2.33 9.97 -1.89
CA ALA A 88 1.81 10.88 -0.87
C ALA A 88 2.10 12.37 -1.15
N GLY A 89 3.23 12.67 -1.80
CA GLY A 89 3.66 14.03 -2.12
C GLY A 89 3.47 14.44 -3.58
N LEU A 90 2.83 13.60 -4.39
CA LEU A 90 2.64 13.84 -5.82
C LEU A 90 1.57 14.94 -6.06
N ARG A 91 1.78 15.77 -7.08
CA ARG A 91 0.82 16.79 -7.52
C ARG A 91 0.06 16.30 -8.74
N ASP A 92 -1.13 16.86 -8.98
CA ASP A 92 -1.92 16.56 -10.18
C ASP A 92 -1.12 16.78 -11.46
N ASP A 93 -0.40 17.91 -11.55
CA ASP A 93 0.43 18.25 -12.69
C ASP A 93 1.59 17.28 -12.94
N ASP A 94 1.99 16.47 -11.95
CA ASP A 94 3.09 15.51 -12.12
C ASP A 94 2.62 14.21 -12.80
N LEU A 95 1.30 13.92 -12.79
CA LEU A 95 0.74 12.67 -13.31
C LEU A 95 0.99 12.45 -14.79
N ASP A 96 0.84 13.51 -15.58
CA ASP A 96 0.81 13.48 -17.04
C ASP A 96 2.09 14.05 -17.69
N ARG A 97 3.09 14.41 -16.86
CA ARG A 97 4.39 14.87 -17.37
C ARG A 97 5.17 13.71 -17.94
N VAL A 98 5.37 13.74 -19.26
CA VAL A 98 6.18 12.75 -19.98
C VAL A 98 7.65 12.92 -19.60
N PRO A 99 8.31 11.90 -19.01
CA PRO A 99 9.69 12.03 -18.52
C PRO A 99 10.73 12.07 -19.64
N ALA A 100 10.51 11.29 -20.71
CA ALA A 100 11.34 11.28 -21.91
C ALA A 100 10.57 10.66 -23.09
N VAL A 101 11.09 10.80 -24.31
CA VAL A 101 10.52 10.17 -25.50
C VAL A 101 10.49 8.66 -25.32
N GLY A 102 9.29 8.07 -25.43
CA GLY A 102 9.08 6.62 -25.31
C GLY A 102 8.98 6.09 -23.88
N GLU A 103 9.04 6.95 -22.86
CA GLU A 103 8.84 6.58 -21.45
C GLU A 103 7.44 6.99 -20.98
N TRP A 104 6.87 6.22 -20.07
CA TRP A 104 5.51 6.42 -19.57
C TRP A 104 5.44 7.53 -18.49
N PRO A 105 4.45 8.44 -18.58
CA PRO A 105 4.10 9.31 -17.45
C PRO A 105 3.56 8.49 -16.28
N VAL A 106 3.54 9.09 -15.08
CA VAL A 106 3.12 8.39 -13.84
C VAL A 106 1.72 7.81 -13.98
N ARG A 107 0.77 8.52 -14.61
CA ARG A 107 -0.60 8.03 -14.83
C ARG A 107 -0.61 6.71 -15.60
N GLU A 108 0.12 6.62 -16.71
CA GLU A 108 0.15 5.41 -17.54
C GLU A 108 0.78 4.22 -16.78
N VAL A 109 1.81 4.47 -15.95
CA VAL A 109 2.36 3.42 -15.07
C VAL A 109 1.30 2.93 -14.08
N LEU A 110 0.55 3.83 -13.45
CA LEU A 110 -0.48 3.48 -12.47
C LEU A 110 -1.72 2.81 -13.11
N GLU A 111 -2.09 3.19 -14.33
CA GLU A 111 -3.11 2.51 -15.13
C GLU A 111 -2.69 1.08 -15.46
N HIS A 112 -1.43 0.88 -15.86
CA HIS A 112 -0.87 -0.45 -16.08
C HIS A 112 -0.90 -1.30 -14.81
N MET A 113 -0.49 -0.73 -13.66
CA MET A 113 -0.58 -1.37 -12.36
C MET A 113 -2.01 -1.81 -12.04
N LEU A 114 -2.98 -0.89 -12.14
CA LEU A 114 -4.38 -1.18 -11.89
C LEU A 114 -4.92 -2.31 -12.78
N GLY A 115 -4.59 -2.28 -14.07
CA GLY A 115 -4.93 -3.34 -15.02
C GLY A 115 -4.44 -4.72 -14.58
N ALA A 116 -3.18 -4.80 -14.14
CA ALA A 116 -2.58 -6.04 -13.69
C ALA A 116 -3.20 -6.55 -12.37
N GLU A 117 -3.46 -5.66 -11.41
CA GLU A 117 -4.09 -6.00 -10.13
C GLU A 117 -5.48 -6.64 -10.34
N TYR A 118 -6.32 -6.06 -11.21
CA TYR A 118 -7.59 -6.67 -11.62
C TYR A 118 -7.40 -8.00 -12.34
N GLY A 119 -6.40 -8.07 -13.23
CA GLY A 119 -6.07 -9.29 -13.98
C GLY A 119 -5.69 -10.45 -13.06
N PHE A 120 -4.76 -10.23 -12.13
CA PHE A 120 -4.33 -11.24 -11.15
C PHE A 120 -5.48 -11.68 -10.26
N LEU A 121 -6.28 -10.73 -9.75
CA LEU A 121 -7.45 -11.04 -8.92
C LEU A 121 -8.45 -11.90 -9.69
N GLY A 122 -8.80 -11.49 -10.92
CA GLY A 122 -9.74 -12.23 -11.76
C GLY A 122 -9.26 -13.64 -12.08
N VAL A 123 -7.97 -13.84 -12.37
CA VAL A 123 -7.39 -15.16 -12.66
C VAL A 123 -7.50 -16.09 -11.45
N VAL A 124 -7.17 -15.59 -10.26
CA VAL A 124 -7.28 -16.38 -9.03
C VAL A 124 -8.74 -16.76 -8.77
N GLN A 125 -9.65 -15.79 -8.91
CA GLN A 125 -11.07 -16.02 -8.66
C GLN A 125 -11.70 -16.96 -9.69
N TYR A 126 -11.28 -16.86 -10.95
CA TYR A 126 -11.74 -17.76 -11.99
C TYR A 126 -11.25 -19.19 -11.77
N ALA A 127 -9.99 -19.38 -11.38
CA ALA A 127 -9.44 -20.69 -11.03
C ALA A 127 -10.19 -21.36 -9.87
N LEU A 128 -10.79 -20.57 -8.98
CA LEU A 128 -11.59 -21.03 -7.85
C LEU A 128 -13.10 -21.11 -8.13
N SER A 129 -13.55 -20.54 -9.26
CA SER A 129 -14.97 -20.40 -9.57
C SER A 129 -15.61 -21.76 -9.85
N PRO A 130 -16.81 -22.04 -9.29
CA PRO A 130 -17.57 -23.23 -9.66
C PRO A 130 -18.07 -23.18 -11.12
N ASP A 131 -18.16 -21.98 -11.70
CA ASP A 131 -18.63 -21.76 -13.06
C ASP A 131 -17.52 -21.93 -14.11
N ARG A 132 -16.28 -22.17 -13.68
CA ARG A 132 -15.16 -22.45 -14.57
C ARG A 132 -15.34 -23.84 -15.21
N PRO A 133 -15.36 -23.94 -16.55
CA PRO A 133 -15.37 -25.23 -17.24
C PRO A 133 -14.21 -26.12 -16.80
N ARG A 134 -14.44 -27.44 -16.83
CA ARG A 134 -13.39 -28.41 -16.50
C ARG A 134 -12.42 -28.62 -17.65
N ASP A 135 -12.94 -28.55 -18.88
CA ASP A 135 -12.13 -28.56 -20.08
C ASP A 135 -11.33 -27.25 -20.18
N ALA A 136 -10.07 -27.36 -20.63
CA ALA A 136 -9.15 -26.23 -20.64
C ALA A 136 -9.45 -25.23 -21.77
N GLU A 137 -9.86 -25.72 -22.94
CA GLU A 137 -10.20 -24.90 -24.10
C GLU A 137 -11.50 -24.14 -23.84
N GLU A 138 -12.53 -24.84 -23.34
CA GLU A 138 -13.78 -24.19 -22.91
C GLU A 138 -13.55 -23.15 -21.80
N ALA A 139 -12.64 -23.44 -20.86
CA ALA A 139 -12.31 -22.49 -19.80
C ALA A 139 -11.57 -21.25 -20.33
N GLU A 140 -10.73 -21.39 -21.34
CA GLU A 140 -10.05 -20.28 -22.00
C GLU A 140 -11.05 -19.40 -22.76
N GLU A 141 -11.96 -20.00 -23.54
CA GLU A 141 -13.01 -19.27 -24.26
C GLU A 141 -13.95 -18.51 -23.31
N ARG A 142 -14.27 -19.11 -22.16
CA ARG A 142 -15.17 -18.54 -21.15
C ARG A 142 -14.55 -17.39 -20.35
N TRP A 143 -13.22 -17.28 -20.29
CA TRP A 143 -12.53 -16.32 -19.43
C TRP A 143 -12.97 -14.87 -19.68
N ASP A 144 -13.05 -14.45 -20.94
CA ASP A 144 -13.24 -13.04 -21.25
C ASP A 144 -14.64 -12.54 -20.85
N SER A 145 -15.69 -13.31 -21.15
CA SER A 145 -17.05 -13.02 -20.71
C SER A 145 -17.22 -13.14 -19.20
N TRP A 146 -16.55 -14.11 -18.58
CA TRP A 146 -16.63 -14.33 -17.13
C TRP A 146 -16.08 -13.12 -16.36
N ARG A 147 -14.95 -12.59 -16.83
CA ARG A 147 -14.31 -11.42 -16.24
C ARG A 147 -15.19 -10.17 -16.31
N ASP A 148 -15.97 -10.00 -17.38
CA ASP A 148 -16.95 -8.92 -17.52
C ASP A 148 -18.12 -9.08 -16.54
N GLU A 149 -18.75 -10.24 -16.54
CA GLU A 149 -19.92 -10.54 -15.70
C GLU A 149 -19.63 -10.34 -14.20
N HIS A 150 -18.41 -10.62 -13.78
CA HIS A 150 -17.98 -10.57 -12.39
C HIS A 150 -17.17 -9.31 -12.02
N ASN A 151 -17.13 -8.32 -12.92
CA ASN A 151 -16.46 -7.03 -12.70
C ASN A 151 -14.97 -7.15 -12.37
N TYR A 152 -14.25 -8.07 -13.01
CA TYR A 152 -12.80 -8.22 -12.88
C TYR A 152 -12.02 -7.54 -14.03
N ARG A 153 -12.69 -6.67 -14.80
CA ARG A 153 -12.01 -5.74 -15.71
C ARG A 153 -11.68 -4.44 -15.00
N ALA A 154 -10.43 -3.99 -15.17
CA ALA A 154 -10.03 -2.66 -14.75
C ALA A 154 -10.73 -1.58 -15.61
N PRO A 155 -10.89 -0.36 -15.07
CA PRO A 155 -11.20 0.79 -15.90
C PRO A 155 -10.10 0.99 -16.96
N LYS A 156 -10.48 1.50 -18.13
CA LYS A 156 -9.54 1.71 -19.25
C LYS A 156 -8.57 2.87 -19.00
N THR A 157 -9.02 3.88 -18.27
CA THR A 157 -8.27 5.08 -17.94
C THR A 157 -8.47 5.43 -16.47
N LEU A 158 -7.47 6.07 -15.88
CA LEU A 158 -7.58 6.72 -14.59
C LEU A 158 -7.86 8.20 -14.81
N GLU A 159 -9.12 8.58 -14.69
CA GLU A 159 -9.56 9.97 -14.78
C GLU A 159 -9.23 10.76 -13.50
N GLY A 160 -9.15 12.08 -13.60
CA GLY A 160 -9.04 12.97 -12.44
C GLY A 160 -7.62 13.19 -11.91
N GLY A 161 -7.54 13.73 -10.70
CA GLY A 161 -6.30 14.11 -10.03
C GLY A 161 -5.67 12.98 -9.22
N ILE A 162 -4.60 13.27 -8.49
CA ILE A 162 -3.88 12.29 -7.67
C ILE A 162 -4.76 11.67 -6.59
N ALA A 163 -5.74 12.43 -6.08
CA ALA A 163 -6.70 11.91 -5.12
C ALA A 163 -7.56 10.78 -5.71
N ASP A 164 -8.05 10.96 -6.94
CA ASP A 164 -8.87 9.96 -7.64
C ASP A 164 -8.04 8.72 -7.98
N VAL A 165 -6.81 8.92 -8.45
CA VAL A 165 -5.85 7.85 -8.73
C VAL A 165 -5.55 7.03 -7.47
N ARG A 166 -5.23 7.69 -6.34
CA ARG A 166 -4.98 7.01 -5.07
C ARG A 166 -6.20 6.23 -4.59
N ASN A 167 -7.40 6.80 -4.75
CA ASN A 167 -8.64 6.12 -4.40
C ASN A 167 -8.87 4.87 -5.25
N ALA A 168 -8.65 4.93 -6.57
CA ALA A 168 -8.80 3.77 -7.44
C ALA A 168 -7.85 2.62 -7.05
N ILE A 169 -6.58 2.93 -6.76
CA ILE A 169 -5.59 1.95 -6.30
C ILE A 169 -5.97 1.41 -4.91
N PHE A 170 -6.45 2.26 -3.99
CA PHE A 170 -6.92 1.84 -2.68
C PHE A 170 -8.12 0.88 -2.75
N GLU A 171 -9.10 1.15 -3.62
CA GLU A 171 -10.29 0.32 -3.76
C GLU A 171 -9.97 -1.07 -4.29
N ILE A 172 -9.12 -1.19 -5.32
CA ILE A 172 -8.68 -2.51 -5.79
C ILE A 172 -7.85 -3.23 -4.73
N HIS A 173 -6.96 -2.53 -4.03
CA HIS A 173 -6.14 -3.10 -2.97
C HIS A 173 -7.02 -3.69 -1.86
N ARG A 174 -8.03 -2.95 -1.40
CA ARG A 174 -8.99 -3.42 -0.40
C ARG A 174 -9.82 -4.59 -0.90
N ARG A 175 -10.22 -4.56 -2.18
CA ARG A 175 -10.94 -5.67 -2.80
C ARG A 175 -10.10 -6.94 -2.78
N ILE A 176 -8.83 -6.87 -3.19
CA ILE A 176 -7.89 -8.00 -3.18
C ILE A 176 -7.76 -8.59 -1.78
N LEU A 177 -7.48 -7.76 -0.77
CA LEU A 177 -7.36 -8.23 0.62
C LEU A 177 -8.65 -8.89 1.12
N ARG A 178 -9.80 -8.29 0.82
CA ARG A 178 -11.12 -8.83 1.24
C ARG A 178 -11.43 -10.16 0.58
N GLU A 179 -11.17 -10.27 -0.70
CA GLU A 179 -11.57 -11.42 -1.51
C GLU A 179 -10.60 -12.60 -1.41
N LEU A 180 -9.30 -12.32 -1.27
CA LEU A 180 -8.27 -13.35 -1.17
C LEU A 180 -7.90 -13.69 0.28
N GLY A 181 -8.14 -12.79 1.24
CA GLY A 181 -7.81 -13.00 2.66
C GLY A 181 -8.39 -14.28 3.27
N PRO A 182 -9.67 -14.63 3.00
CA PRO A 182 -10.28 -15.85 3.52
C PRO A 182 -9.82 -17.15 2.83
N LEU A 183 -8.94 -17.09 1.82
CA LEU A 183 -8.52 -18.30 1.11
C LEU A 183 -7.72 -19.21 2.06
N PRO A 184 -8.11 -20.49 2.18
CA PRO A 184 -7.40 -21.41 3.03
C PRO A 184 -6.12 -21.89 2.31
N ASP A 185 -5.13 -22.34 3.07
CA ASP A 185 -3.78 -22.61 2.55
C ASP A 185 -3.76 -23.67 1.44
N GLU A 186 -4.73 -24.58 1.40
CA GLU A 186 -4.83 -25.65 0.40
C GLU A 186 -5.25 -25.10 -0.97
N ALA A 187 -5.94 -23.95 -1.00
CA ALA A 187 -6.28 -23.27 -2.24
C ALA A 187 -5.04 -22.73 -2.96
N LEU A 188 -3.95 -22.45 -2.24
CA LEU A 188 -2.73 -21.88 -2.79
C LEU A 188 -2.05 -22.78 -3.82
N GLU A 189 -2.26 -24.09 -3.74
CA GLU A 189 -1.64 -25.08 -4.64
C GLU A 189 -2.50 -25.39 -5.87
N LYS A 190 -3.71 -24.84 -5.97
CA LYS A 190 -4.56 -25.04 -7.16
C LYS A 190 -3.94 -24.35 -8.38
N PRO A 191 -4.04 -24.97 -9.57
CA PRO A 191 -3.56 -24.37 -10.80
C PRO A 191 -4.42 -23.18 -11.23
N ALA A 192 -3.77 -22.13 -11.70
CA ALA A 192 -4.38 -20.93 -12.27
C ALA A 192 -3.72 -20.61 -13.62
N MET A 193 -4.50 -20.77 -14.69
CA MET A 193 -4.08 -20.48 -16.05
C MET A 193 -4.11 -18.98 -16.33
N PHE A 194 -3.07 -18.47 -16.98
CA PHE A 194 -3.01 -17.10 -17.49
C PHE A 194 -2.16 -17.08 -18.78
N TRP A 195 -1.85 -15.89 -19.31
CA TRP A 195 -1.10 -15.75 -20.57
C TRP A 195 0.31 -16.36 -20.54
N ASP A 196 0.93 -16.48 -19.37
CA ASP A 196 2.25 -17.08 -19.15
C ASP A 196 2.20 -18.57 -18.78
N GLY A 197 1.06 -19.22 -19.04
CA GLY A 197 0.81 -20.63 -18.78
C GLY A 197 0.24 -20.92 -17.39
N GLU A 198 0.20 -22.19 -17.04
CA GLU A 198 -0.33 -22.63 -15.75
C GLU A 198 0.69 -22.42 -14.62
N LYS A 199 0.24 -21.83 -13.52
CA LYS A 199 1.01 -21.62 -12.28
C LYS A 199 0.10 -21.83 -11.07
N PRO A 200 0.62 -22.24 -9.90
CA PRO A 200 -0.20 -22.32 -8.69
C PRO A 200 -0.71 -20.94 -8.28
N ILE A 201 -1.86 -20.88 -7.60
CA ILE A 201 -2.44 -19.64 -7.04
C ILE A 201 -1.41 -18.92 -6.16
N ARG A 202 -0.60 -19.65 -5.38
CA ARG A 202 0.54 -19.10 -4.61
C ARG A 202 1.43 -18.18 -5.45
N PHE A 203 1.80 -18.63 -6.65
CA PHE A 203 2.62 -17.85 -7.56
C PHE A 203 1.89 -16.57 -8.00
N ARG A 204 0.59 -16.68 -8.32
CA ARG A 204 -0.25 -15.52 -8.68
C ARG A 204 -0.37 -14.51 -7.54
N LEU A 205 -0.47 -14.97 -6.29
CA LEU A 205 -0.51 -14.08 -5.13
C LEU A 205 0.81 -13.31 -4.95
N HIS A 206 1.97 -13.96 -5.14
CA HIS A 206 3.26 -13.26 -5.12
C HIS A 206 3.46 -12.28 -6.29
N ARG A 207 2.72 -12.45 -7.40
CA ARG A 207 2.79 -11.49 -8.52
C ARG A 207 2.25 -10.12 -8.15
N PHE A 208 1.28 -10.01 -7.24
CA PHE A 208 0.79 -8.71 -6.77
C PHE A 208 1.92 -7.87 -6.14
N GLU A 209 2.63 -8.44 -5.16
CA GLU A 209 3.76 -7.76 -4.51
C GLU A 209 4.85 -7.41 -5.54
N ALA A 210 5.33 -8.40 -6.29
CA ALA A 210 6.43 -8.20 -7.23
C ALA A 210 6.10 -7.15 -8.31
N HIS A 211 4.85 -7.12 -8.79
CA HIS A 211 4.41 -6.14 -9.78
C HIS A 211 4.31 -4.73 -9.19
N ILE A 212 3.75 -4.58 -7.98
CA ILE A 212 3.74 -3.30 -7.29
C ILE A 212 5.16 -2.79 -7.04
N VAL A 213 6.08 -3.64 -6.57
CA VAL A 213 7.47 -3.22 -6.33
C VAL A 213 8.13 -2.76 -7.63
N GLN A 214 8.00 -3.56 -8.71
CA GLN A 214 8.57 -3.23 -10.02
C GLN A 214 8.12 -1.85 -10.50
N HIS A 215 6.82 -1.57 -10.45
CA HIS A 215 6.29 -0.33 -10.98
C HIS A 215 6.35 0.84 -9.99
N THR A 216 6.49 0.59 -8.69
CA THR A 216 6.89 1.63 -7.73
C THR A 216 8.28 2.17 -8.08
N VAL A 217 9.24 1.29 -8.40
CA VAL A 217 10.56 1.71 -8.89
C VAL A 217 10.46 2.52 -10.20
N GLN A 218 9.56 2.13 -11.11
CA GLN A 218 9.33 2.88 -12.33
C GLN A 218 8.75 4.28 -12.04
N VAL A 219 7.78 4.40 -11.13
CA VAL A 219 7.24 5.70 -10.69
C VAL A 219 8.35 6.58 -10.12
N GLU A 220 9.22 6.04 -9.26
CA GLU A 220 10.34 6.80 -8.70
C GLU A 220 11.30 7.31 -9.78
N LYS A 221 11.69 6.43 -10.72
CA LYS A 221 12.52 6.82 -11.89
C LYS A 221 11.84 7.95 -12.68
N THR A 222 10.55 7.83 -12.97
CA THR A 222 9.78 8.85 -13.67
C THR A 222 9.79 10.18 -12.91
N LEU A 223 9.62 10.16 -11.58
CA LEU A 223 9.65 11.35 -10.74
C LEU A 223 11.00 12.05 -10.74
N GLU A 224 12.10 11.30 -10.70
CA GLU A 224 13.43 11.87 -10.82
C GLU A 224 13.64 12.55 -12.19
N LEU A 225 13.21 11.91 -13.28
CA LEU A 225 13.35 12.44 -14.64
C LEU A 225 12.56 13.74 -14.89
N ILE A 226 11.43 13.95 -14.21
CA ILE A 226 10.65 15.20 -14.30
C ILE A 226 11.03 16.24 -13.23
N GLU A 227 12.18 16.05 -12.57
CA GLU A 227 12.72 16.92 -11.52
C GLU A 227 11.79 17.04 -10.30
N ARG A 228 11.12 15.93 -9.97
CA ARG A 228 10.20 15.78 -8.83
C ARG A 228 10.62 14.66 -7.87
N GLY A 229 11.92 14.32 -7.86
CA GLY A 229 12.51 13.39 -6.92
C GLY A 229 12.14 13.71 -5.45
N PRO A 230 12.17 12.72 -4.55
CA PRO A 230 11.69 12.92 -3.19
C PRO A 230 12.58 13.91 -2.42
N THR A 231 12.01 14.58 -1.42
CA THR A 231 12.70 15.32 -0.35
C THR A 231 13.03 14.37 0.81
N GLU A 232 13.77 14.82 1.82
CA GLU A 232 13.97 14.08 3.08
C GLU A 232 12.62 13.70 3.71
N ALA A 233 11.68 14.65 3.80
CA ALA A 233 10.35 14.43 4.34
C ALA A 233 9.60 13.30 3.62
N ARG A 234 9.62 13.30 2.28
CA ARG A 234 8.97 12.26 1.47
C ARG A 234 9.60 10.87 1.68
N ARG A 235 10.93 10.80 1.83
CA ARG A 235 11.62 9.54 2.16
C ARG A 235 11.19 9.00 3.51
N LEU A 236 11.11 9.85 4.53
CA LEU A 236 10.66 9.46 5.88
C LEU A 236 9.17 9.09 5.92
N VAL A 237 8.32 9.80 5.17
CA VAL A 237 6.90 9.42 4.99
C VAL A 237 6.76 8.04 4.36
N ARG A 238 7.57 7.71 3.36
CA ARG A 238 7.58 6.36 2.77
C ARG A 238 7.96 5.29 3.80
N VAL A 239 8.95 5.57 4.64
CA VAL A 239 9.33 4.67 5.76
C VAL A 239 8.17 4.50 6.75
N LEU A 240 7.47 5.58 7.10
CA LEU A 240 6.29 5.50 7.98
C LEU A 240 5.18 4.63 7.41
N TYR A 241 4.86 4.77 6.11
CA TYR A 241 3.85 3.92 5.49
C TYR A 241 4.27 2.45 5.47
N ARG A 242 5.54 2.15 5.19
CA ARG A 242 6.07 0.78 5.29
C ARG A 242 5.90 0.19 6.69
N ASP A 243 6.22 0.96 7.73
CA ASP A 243 6.13 0.52 9.12
C ASP A 243 4.67 0.51 9.65
N LEU A 244 3.74 1.19 8.98
CA LEU A 244 2.29 1.09 9.23
C LEU A 244 1.71 -0.25 8.74
N ALA A 245 2.20 -0.80 7.63
CA ALA A 245 1.62 -1.99 7.00
C ALA A 245 1.47 -3.20 7.96
N PRO A 246 2.49 -3.58 8.75
CA PRO A 246 2.36 -4.66 9.73
C PRO A 246 1.28 -4.39 10.80
N VAL A 247 1.11 -3.14 11.22
CA VAL A 247 0.10 -2.75 12.21
C VAL A 247 -1.32 -2.95 11.66
N GLU A 248 -1.52 -2.66 10.38
CA GLU A 248 -2.80 -2.82 9.67
C GLU A 248 -3.12 -4.29 9.38
N MET A 249 -2.13 -5.08 8.96
CA MET A 249 -2.31 -6.52 8.75
C MET A 249 -2.62 -7.28 10.04
N LEU A 250 -2.18 -6.77 11.19
CA LEU A 250 -2.54 -7.30 12.50
C LEU A 250 -3.87 -6.75 13.03
N GLY A 251 -4.65 -6.04 12.20
CA GLY A 251 -5.82 -5.18 12.50
C GLY A 251 -7.05 -5.81 13.17
N SER A 252 -6.92 -6.99 13.78
CA SER A 252 -8.00 -7.59 14.57
C SER A 252 -8.35 -6.70 15.77
N THR A 253 -9.64 -6.46 16.00
CA THR A 253 -10.17 -5.78 17.20
C THR A 253 -10.19 -6.70 18.42
N GLN A 254 -9.81 -7.98 18.27
CA GLN A 254 -9.80 -8.94 19.38
C GLN A 254 -8.63 -8.74 20.36
N PHE A 255 -7.61 -7.95 19.98
CA PHE A 255 -6.46 -7.66 20.81
C PHE A 255 -5.83 -6.32 20.44
N GLY A 256 -5.06 -5.73 21.36
CA GLY A 256 -4.20 -4.60 21.05
C GLY A 256 -4.90 -3.24 20.97
N GLU A 257 -6.18 -3.14 21.36
CA GLU A 257 -6.94 -1.88 21.27
C GLU A 257 -6.27 -0.76 22.06
N LYS A 258 -5.93 -1.01 23.33
CA LYS A 258 -5.24 -0.04 24.18
C LYS A 258 -3.89 0.40 23.60
N GLU A 259 -3.11 -0.53 23.07
CA GLU A 259 -1.81 -0.26 22.45
C GLU A 259 -1.97 0.61 21.19
N ARG A 260 -2.98 0.33 20.36
CA ARG A 260 -3.31 1.13 19.17
C ARG A 260 -3.76 2.54 19.55
N GLU A 261 -4.65 2.67 20.53
CA GLU A 261 -5.15 3.96 21.00
C GLU A 261 -4.02 4.86 21.51
N ALA A 262 -3.10 4.30 22.30
CA ALA A 262 -1.96 5.04 22.83
C ALA A 262 -1.05 5.59 21.71
N VAL A 263 -0.73 4.76 20.72
CA VAL A 263 0.10 5.18 19.58
C VAL A 263 -0.65 6.16 18.70
N ALA A 264 -1.93 5.92 18.39
CA ALA A 264 -2.73 6.85 17.59
C ALA A 264 -2.83 8.23 18.24
N ALA A 265 -3.01 8.29 19.56
CA ALA A 265 -3.02 9.56 20.30
C ALA A 265 -1.66 10.28 20.20
N ALA A 266 -0.55 9.58 20.43
CA ALA A 266 0.80 10.16 20.34
C ALA A 266 1.13 10.70 18.95
N LEU A 267 0.77 9.96 17.90
CA LEU A 267 0.94 10.40 16.50
C LEU A 267 0.09 11.65 16.18
N SER A 268 -1.15 11.69 16.65
CA SER A 268 -2.07 12.82 16.39
C SER A 268 -1.64 14.09 17.12
N GLU A 269 -1.17 13.96 18.37
CA GLU A 269 -0.61 15.07 19.14
C GLU A 269 0.61 15.67 18.43
N ARG A 270 1.51 14.81 17.94
CA ARG A 270 2.68 15.22 17.18
C ARG A 270 2.32 15.92 15.88
N ALA A 271 1.32 15.41 15.15
CA ALA A 271 0.83 16.06 13.94
C ALA A 271 0.28 17.47 14.24
N ALA A 272 -0.44 17.63 15.34
CA ALA A 272 -0.98 18.92 15.79
C ALA A 272 0.13 19.90 16.18
N GLU A 273 1.18 19.45 16.87
CA GLU A 273 2.35 20.24 17.24
C GLU A 273 3.05 20.83 16.01
N ILE A 274 3.35 19.98 15.02
CA ILE A 274 3.99 20.39 13.76
C ILE A 274 3.13 21.44 13.02
N ALA A 275 1.80 21.23 12.98
CA ALA A 275 0.88 22.16 12.33
C ALA A 275 0.84 23.55 13.01
N VAL A 276 1.07 23.62 14.33
CA VAL A 276 1.19 24.89 15.06
C VAL A 276 2.52 25.58 14.73
N SER A 277 3.63 24.85 14.78
CA SER A 277 4.96 25.39 14.44
C SER A 277 5.06 25.89 13.00
N ALA A 278 4.30 25.33 12.05
CA ALA A 278 4.29 25.82 10.67
C ALA A 278 3.62 27.20 10.48
N ARG A 279 2.87 27.69 11.47
CA ARG A 279 2.14 28.97 11.43
C ARG A 279 2.83 30.12 12.17
N SER A 280 3.92 29.83 12.88
CA SER A 280 4.75 30.76 13.66
C SER A 280 6.04 31.06 12.93
#